data_AF-A0A098VUI0-F1
#
_entry.id   AF-A0A098VUI0-F1
#
_cell.length_a   1.000
_cell.length_b   1.000
_cell.length_c   1.000
_cell.angle_alpha   90.00
_cell.angle_beta   90.00
_cell.angle_gamma   90.00
#
_symmetry.space_group_name_H-M   'P 1'
#
loop_
_entity.id
_entity.type
_entity.pdbx_description
1 polymer ?
#
loop_
_entity_poly.entity_id
_entity_poly.type
_entity_poly.pdbx_seq_one_letter_code
_entity_poly.pdbx_strand_id
1 'polypeptide(L)'
;MAFLWSAAFGGSTSSASSDAANREVALISIEKIIERMKTASQMDEIRAAIKGLKGFSRPYPLEVGSLAIRPLLATIVGAIRTEVEEPEARHGRHLLGAGPPPFDSDDDTSLYPAIDDTETLLDIIKLLYYLCRPRDAPEFKSNVVPFAEIIMKEESDIHALLHLLSLNHDLELRHQLLLFLELLLDYDAYRLTEVGSEPS
;
A
#
# COMPACT_ATOMS: atom_id res chain seq x y z
N MET A 1 35.94 39.33 41.73
CA MET A 1 34.98 39.84 40.74
C MET A 1 34.20 38.66 40.18
N ALA A 2 32.91 38.57 40.51
CA ALA A 2 32.03 37.48 40.08
C ALA A 2 31.33 37.88 38.77
N PHE A 3 31.40 37.01 37.76
CA PHE A 3 30.58 37.14 36.54
C PHE A 3 29.34 36.26 36.70
N LEU A 4 28.18 36.91 36.80
CA LEU A 4 26.86 36.29 36.69
C LEU A 4 26.55 36.14 35.19
N TRP A 5 26.48 34.91 34.68
CA TRP A 5 25.85 34.61 33.40
C TRP A 5 24.37 34.32 33.64
N SER A 6 23.51 35.25 33.24
CA SER A 6 22.06 35.08 33.21
C SER A 6 21.69 34.10 32.10
N ALA A 7 21.11 32.96 32.47
CA ALA A 7 20.42 32.07 31.54
C ALA A 7 19.15 32.75 31.03
N ALA A 8 19.12 33.08 29.74
CA ALA A 8 17.89 33.42 29.05
C ALA A 8 17.21 32.11 28.61
N PHE A 9 16.22 31.67 29.40
CA PHE A 9 15.24 30.68 28.95
C PHE A 9 14.36 31.35 27.87
N GLY A 10 14.74 31.16 26.60
CA GLY A 10 13.89 31.47 25.46
C GLY A 10 12.81 30.41 25.32
N GLY A 11 11.59 30.71 25.76
CA GLY A 11 10.41 29.88 25.55
C GLY A 11 10.11 29.71 24.06
N SER A 12 10.19 28.48 23.58
CA SER A 12 9.79 28.08 22.23
C SER A 12 8.46 27.32 22.32
N THR A 13 7.34 28.02 22.24
CA THR A 13 5.98 27.43 22.31
C THR A 13 5.17 27.60 21.02
N SER A 14 5.78 28.02 19.91
CA SER A 14 5.08 28.38 18.67
C SER A 14 5.09 27.33 17.55
N SER A 15 5.76 26.18 17.71
CA SER A 15 5.86 25.15 16.63
C SER A 15 4.77 24.07 16.67
N ALA A 16 4.23 23.75 17.85
CA ALA A 16 3.29 22.64 17.99
C ALA A 16 1.92 22.92 17.33
N SER A 17 1.47 24.18 17.27
CA SER A 17 0.20 24.54 16.63
C SER A 17 0.29 24.57 15.11
N SER A 18 1.45 24.93 14.54
CA SER A 18 1.66 24.91 13.09
C SER A 18 1.75 23.49 12.54
N ASP A 19 2.33 22.57 13.30
CA ASP A 19 2.46 21.17 12.88
C ASP A 19 1.11 20.45 12.85
N ALA A 20 0.23 20.73 13.80
CA ALA A 20 -1.13 20.17 13.82
C ALA A 20 -1.95 20.62 12.59
N ALA A 21 -1.89 21.92 12.26
CA ALA A 21 -2.58 22.46 11.08
C ALA A 21 -2.03 21.88 9.76
N ASN A 22 -0.70 21.73 9.65
CA ASN A 22 -0.08 21.12 8.48
C ASN A 22 -0.47 19.64 8.31
N ARG A 23 -0.57 18.90 9.42
CA ARG A 23 -1.00 17.51 9.44
C ARG A 23 -2.46 17.35 9.01
N GLU A 24 -3.35 18.24 9.43
CA GLU A 24 -4.76 18.24 9.01
C GLU A 24 -4.89 18.48 7.49
N VAL A 25 -4.17 19.46 6.95
CA VAL A 25 -4.14 19.73 5.50
C VAL A 25 -3.57 18.54 4.73
N ALA A 26 -2.53 17.89 5.27
CA ALA A 26 -1.96 16.69 4.68
C ALA A 26 -2.95 15.53 4.67
N LEU A 27 -3.68 15.30 5.77
CA LEU A 27 -4.70 14.26 5.88
C LEU A 27 -5.79 14.43 4.82
N ILE A 28 -6.37 15.63 4.71
CA ILE A 28 -7.39 15.95 3.70
C ILE A 28 -6.85 15.72 2.28
N SER A 29 -5.57 16.04 2.05
CA SER A 29 -4.93 15.83 0.75
C SER A 29 -4.75 14.34 0.45
N ILE A 30 -4.33 13.55 1.44
CA ILE A 30 -4.19 12.09 1.32
C ILE A 30 -5.54 11.44 1.01
N GLU A 31 -6.59 11.81 1.75
CA GLU A 31 -7.96 11.32 1.52
C GLU A 31 -8.44 11.59 0.09
N LYS A 32 -8.26 12.81 -0.40
CA LYS A 32 -8.61 13.18 -1.79
C LYS A 32 -7.81 12.41 -2.82
N ILE A 33 -6.53 12.13 -2.56
CA ILE A 33 -5.71 11.33 -3.49
C ILE A 33 -6.21 9.88 -3.52
N ILE A 34 -6.56 9.31 -2.36
CA ILE A 34 -7.10 7.94 -2.27
C ILE A 34 -8.47 7.85 -2.94
N GLU A 35 -9.35 8.84 -2.72
CA GLU A 35 -10.65 8.90 -3.36
C GLU A 35 -10.49 8.93 -4.89
N ARG A 36 -9.62 9.79 -5.41
CA ARG A 36 -9.30 9.83 -6.84
C ARG A 36 -8.77 8.50 -7.36
N MET A 37 -7.89 7.83 -6.60
CA MET A 37 -7.35 6.52 -6.99
C MET A 37 -8.43 5.45 -7.09
N LYS A 38 -9.39 5.45 -6.16
CA LYS A 38 -10.52 4.50 -6.15
C LYS A 38 -11.48 4.70 -7.31
N THR A 39 -11.69 5.96 -7.73
CA THR A 39 -12.63 6.30 -8.81
C THR A 39 -11.96 6.44 -10.17
N ALA A 40 -10.63 6.31 -10.24
CA ALA A 40 -9.86 6.49 -11.45
C ALA A 40 -10.21 5.39 -12.46
N SER A 41 -10.65 5.81 -13.65
CA SER A 41 -10.88 4.90 -14.78
C SER A 41 -9.64 4.76 -15.66
N GLN A 42 -8.68 5.68 -15.52
CA GLN A 42 -7.46 5.72 -16.32
C GLN A 42 -6.24 5.36 -15.48
N MET A 43 -5.35 4.53 -16.05
CA MET A 43 -4.11 4.11 -15.40
C MET A 43 -3.19 5.29 -15.05
N ASP A 44 -3.17 6.34 -15.88
CA ASP A 44 -2.36 7.53 -15.63
C ASP A 44 -2.80 8.29 -14.37
N GLU A 45 -4.09 8.28 -14.04
CA GLU A 45 -4.62 8.88 -12.83
C GLU A 45 -4.21 8.08 -11.59
N ILE A 46 -4.30 6.75 -11.67
CA ILE A 46 -3.83 5.83 -10.61
C ILE A 46 -2.33 6.05 -10.36
N ARG A 47 -1.52 6.08 -11.42
CA ARG A 47 -0.07 6.33 -11.35
C ARG A 47 0.24 7.69 -10.72
N ALA A 48 -0.49 8.74 -11.10
CA ALA A 48 -0.33 10.07 -10.52
C ALA A 48 -0.71 10.09 -9.03
N ALA A 49 -1.77 9.38 -8.64
CA ALA A 49 -2.20 9.26 -7.26
C ALA A 49 -1.15 8.53 -6.40
N ILE A 50 -0.61 7.40 -6.88
CA ILE A 50 0.44 6.64 -6.18
C ILE A 50 1.71 7.50 -6.00
N LYS A 51 2.12 8.24 -7.04
CA LYS A 51 3.22 9.21 -6.92
C LYS A 51 2.95 10.29 -5.87
N GLY A 52 1.71 10.78 -5.81
CA GLY A 52 1.25 11.68 -4.76
C GLY A 52 1.39 11.07 -3.36
N LEU A 53 0.84 9.88 -3.15
CA LEU A 53 0.93 9.14 -1.87
C LEU A 53 2.37 8.88 -1.46
N LYS A 54 3.25 8.54 -2.40
CA LYS A 54 4.68 8.36 -2.16
C LYS A 54 5.33 9.64 -1.62
N GLY A 55 4.91 10.81 -2.11
CA GLY A 55 5.34 12.11 -1.58
C GLY A 55 4.94 12.33 -0.11
N PHE A 56 3.71 11.94 0.26
CA PHE A 56 3.20 12.06 1.63
C PHE A 56 3.70 10.96 2.57
N SER A 57 4.11 9.80 2.06
CA SER A 57 4.57 8.66 2.86
C SER A 57 5.83 8.95 3.68
N ARG A 58 6.63 9.96 3.29
CA ARG A 58 7.82 10.40 4.03
C ARG A 58 7.47 11.20 5.28
N PRO A 59 6.77 12.34 5.16
CA PRO A 59 6.39 13.14 6.32
C PRO A 59 5.21 12.58 7.13
N TYR A 60 4.30 11.83 6.49
CA TYR A 60 3.03 11.37 7.09
C TYR A 60 2.78 9.87 6.85
N PRO A 61 3.70 8.98 7.27
CA PRO A 61 3.58 7.54 7.02
C PRO A 61 2.37 6.90 7.70
N LEU A 62 1.94 7.43 8.85
CA LEU A 62 0.83 6.86 9.61
C LEU A 62 -0.51 7.11 8.91
N GLU A 63 -0.72 8.33 8.43
CA GLU A 63 -1.90 8.76 7.70
C GLU A 63 -2.00 8.01 6.37
N VAL A 64 -0.87 7.94 5.64
CA VAL A 64 -0.82 7.19 4.38
C VAL A 64 -1.05 5.70 4.62
N GLY A 65 -0.40 5.09 5.61
CA GLY A 65 -0.56 3.66 5.91
C GLY A 65 -1.99 3.31 6.31
N SER A 66 -2.58 4.07 7.23
CA SER A 66 -3.93 3.78 7.74
C SER A 66 -5.04 3.93 6.69
N LEU A 67 -4.88 4.85 5.73
CA LEU A 67 -5.89 5.11 4.72
C LEU A 67 -5.63 4.39 3.39
N ALA A 68 -4.36 4.24 2.97
CA ALA A 68 -4.02 3.83 1.61
C ALA A 68 -3.77 2.33 1.43
N ILE A 69 -3.44 1.57 2.49
CA ILE A 69 -3.08 0.14 2.35
C ILE A 69 -4.17 -0.65 1.64
N ARG A 70 -5.42 -0.55 2.11
CA ARG A 70 -6.56 -1.27 1.52
C ARG A 70 -6.82 -0.88 0.06
N PRO A 71 -6.90 0.42 -0.29
CA PRO A 71 -7.00 0.85 -1.69
C PRO A 71 -5.86 0.33 -2.58
N LEU A 72 -4.61 0.38 -2.10
CA LEU A 72 -3.44 -0.10 -2.85
C LEU A 72 -3.50 -1.61 -3.12
N LEU A 73 -3.91 -2.41 -2.12
CA LEU A 73 -4.12 -3.84 -2.29
C LEU A 73 -5.27 -4.15 -3.26
N ALA A 74 -6.38 -3.41 -3.17
CA ALA A 74 -7.50 -3.56 -4.09
C ALA A 74 -7.07 -3.29 -5.55
N THR A 75 -6.17 -2.32 -5.77
CA THR A 75 -5.56 -2.06 -7.08
C THR A 75 -4.74 -3.26 -7.58
N ILE A 76 -3.93 -3.91 -6.72
CA ILE A 76 -3.19 -5.12 -7.07
C ILE A 76 -4.14 -6.29 -7.40
N VAL A 77 -5.17 -6.51 -6.58
CA VAL A 77 -6.16 -7.58 -6.79
C VAL A 77 -6.91 -7.35 -8.10
N GLY A 78 -7.29 -6.11 -8.40
CA GLY A 78 -7.91 -5.73 -9.67
C GLY A 78 -7.03 -6.07 -10.88
N ALA A 79 -5.74 -5.71 -10.82
CA ALA A 79 -4.76 -6.05 -11.86
C ALA A 79 -4.73 -7.54 -12.18
N ILE A 80 -4.63 -8.36 -11.14
CA ILE A 80 -4.53 -9.81 -11.27
C ILE A 80 -5.78 -10.41 -11.90
N ARG A 81 -6.98 -9.96 -11.49
CA ARG A 81 -8.25 -10.47 -12.05
C ARG A 81 -8.31 -10.23 -13.55
N THR A 82 -7.90 -9.06 -14.00
CA THR A 82 -7.91 -8.73 -15.43
C THR A 82 -6.94 -9.57 -16.25
N GLU A 83 -5.78 -9.93 -15.69
CA GLU A 83 -4.83 -10.85 -16.34
C GLU A 83 -5.33 -12.29 -16.43
N VAL A 84 -6.18 -12.75 -15.52
CA VAL A 84 -6.74 -14.12 -15.52
C VAL A 84 -7.92 -14.25 -16.48
N GLU A 85 -8.76 -13.23 -16.59
CA GLU A 85 -9.98 -13.27 -17.40
C GLU A 85 -9.72 -13.04 -18.90
N GLU A 86 -8.70 -12.25 -19.29
CA GLU A 86 -8.35 -12.03 -20.70
C GLU A 86 -7.78 -13.24 -21.47
N PRO A 87 -6.93 -14.13 -20.92
CA PRO A 87 -6.32 -15.22 -21.68
C PRO A 87 -7.35 -16.23 -22.18
N GLU A 88 -8.46 -16.44 -21.46
CA GLU A 88 -9.57 -17.30 -21.90
C GLU A 88 -10.34 -16.68 -23.07
N ALA A 89 -10.55 -15.36 -23.06
CA ALA A 89 -11.18 -14.63 -24.16
C ALA A 89 -10.31 -14.60 -25.43
N ARG A 90 -8.97 -14.52 -25.28
CA ARG A 90 -8.02 -14.54 -26.42
C ARG A 90 -7.82 -15.95 -26.98
N HIS A 91 -7.75 -16.99 -26.16
CA HIS A 91 -7.59 -18.37 -26.63
C HIS A 91 -8.90 -18.99 -27.16
N GLY A 92 -10.06 -18.64 -26.60
CA GLY A 92 -11.36 -19.10 -27.09
C GLY A 92 -11.74 -18.54 -28.46
N ARG A 93 -11.34 -17.29 -28.76
CA ARG A 93 -11.61 -16.64 -30.06
C ARG A 93 -10.78 -17.18 -31.22
N HIS A 94 -9.66 -17.86 -30.95
CA HIS A 94 -8.84 -18.47 -32.00
C HIS A 94 -9.27 -19.90 -32.35
N LEU A 95 -10.03 -20.57 -31.48
CA LEU A 95 -10.46 -21.96 -31.68
C LEU A 95 -11.95 -22.12 -32.03
N LEU A 96 -12.79 -21.13 -31.74
CA LEU A 96 -14.23 -21.22 -31.98
C LEU A 96 -14.71 -19.98 -32.74
N GLY A 97 -14.88 -20.13 -34.05
CA GLY A 97 -15.54 -19.14 -34.89
C GLY A 97 -16.92 -18.78 -34.32
N ALA A 98 -17.13 -17.48 -34.08
CA ALA A 98 -18.43 -16.81 -33.91
C ALA A 98 -19.55 -17.64 -33.23
N GLY A 99 -19.49 -17.76 -31.92
CA GLY A 99 -20.65 -18.10 -31.08
C GLY A 99 -21.11 -16.87 -30.26
N PRO A 100 -22.42 -16.69 -30.02
CA PRO A 100 -22.95 -15.55 -29.28
C PRO A 100 -22.51 -15.60 -27.80
N PRO A 101 -22.37 -14.45 -27.13
CA PRO A 101 -21.84 -14.42 -25.77
C PRO A 101 -22.87 -15.03 -24.81
N PRO A 102 -22.45 -15.89 -23.87
CA PRO A 102 -23.21 -16.10 -22.66
C PRO A 102 -22.40 -15.61 -21.46
N PHE A 103 -23.05 -14.79 -20.65
CA PHE A 103 -23.14 -14.79 -19.18
C PHE A 103 -23.24 -13.35 -18.71
N ASP A 104 -24.48 -12.90 -18.51
CA ASP A 104 -24.80 -11.76 -17.67
C ASP A 104 -24.39 -12.12 -16.24
N SER A 105 -23.18 -11.76 -15.84
CA SER A 105 -22.78 -11.67 -14.44
C SER A 105 -23.06 -10.25 -13.99
N ASP A 106 -24.18 -10.06 -13.29
CA ASP A 106 -24.62 -8.81 -12.61
C ASP A 106 -23.69 -8.43 -11.42
N ASP A 107 -22.39 -8.70 -11.53
CA ASP A 107 -21.41 -8.36 -10.52
C ASP A 107 -20.69 -7.09 -10.95
N ASP A 108 -21.18 -5.96 -10.44
CA ASP A 108 -20.69 -4.57 -10.60
C ASP A 108 -19.26 -4.36 -10.03
N THR A 109 -18.46 -5.42 -9.97
CA THR A 109 -17.19 -5.53 -9.24
C THR A 109 -15.97 -5.16 -10.11
N SER A 110 -16.16 -4.81 -11.38
CA SER A 110 -15.11 -4.34 -12.29
C SER A 110 -14.85 -2.81 -12.19
N LEU A 111 -14.74 -2.26 -10.98
CA LEU A 111 -14.44 -0.84 -10.78
C LEU A 111 -12.95 -0.49 -10.97
N TYR A 112 -12.08 -1.47 -11.17
CA TYR A 112 -10.65 -1.24 -11.36
C TYR A 112 -10.23 -1.55 -12.81
N PRO A 113 -9.55 -0.61 -13.50
CA PRO A 113 -9.08 -0.85 -14.87
C PRO A 113 -8.05 -1.99 -14.90
N ALA A 114 -7.98 -2.70 -16.02
CA ALA A 114 -6.95 -3.71 -16.25
C ALA A 114 -5.56 -3.08 -16.17
N ILE A 115 -4.74 -3.55 -15.22
CA ILE A 115 -3.42 -3.00 -14.97
C ILE A 115 -2.39 -3.90 -15.65
N ASP A 116 -2.08 -3.60 -16.90
CA ASP A 116 -0.91 -4.16 -17.60
C ASP A 116 0.37 -3.35 -17.31
N ASP A 117 0.32 -2.46 -16.31
CA ASP A 117 1.39 -1.53 -16.00
C ASP A 117 2.25 -2.04 -14.83
N THR A 118 3.24 -2.85 -15.18
CA THR A 118 4.25 -3.38 -14.24
C THR A 118 4.93 -2.27 -13.44
N GLU A 119 5.16 -1.07 -14.01
CA GLU A 119 5.80 0.04 -13.29
C GLU A 119 4.91 0.55 -12.14
N THR A 120 3.61 0.64 -12.38
CA THR A 120 2.64 1.05 -11.35
C THR A 120 2.57 0.02 -10.23
N LEU A 121 2.48 -1.28 -10.57
CA LEU A 121 2.50 -2.35 -9.57
C LEU A 121 3.79 -2.32 -8.74
N LEU A 122 4.93 -2.11 -9.38
CA LEU A 122 6.22 -1.96 -8.72
C LEU A 122 6.24 -0.78 -7.74
N ASP A 123 5.70 0.37 -8.13
CA ASP A 123 5.60 1.55 -7.25
C ASP A 123 4.66 1.30 -6.06
N ILE A 124 3.57 0.56 -6.25
CA ILE A 124 2.67 0.14 -5.16
C ILE A 124 3.41 -0.77 -4.18
N ILE A 125 4.06 -1.83 -4.67
CA ILE A 125 4.79 -2.78 -3.83
C ILE A 125 5.91 -2.07 -3.05
N LYS A 126 6.67 -1.18 -3.69
CA LYS A 126 7.70 -0.37 -3.03
C LYS A 126 7.10 0.52 -1.92
N LEU A 127 5.92 1.10 -2.16
CA LEU A 127 5.22 1.92 -1.18
C LEU A 127 4.73 1.08 0.01
N LEU A 128 4.10 -0.07 -0.25
CA LEU A 128 3.63 -0.99 0.78
C LEU A 128 4.79 -1.52 1.64
N TYR A 129 5.88 -1.95 1.00
CA TYR A 129 7.11 -2.36 1.69
C TYR A 129 7.63 -1.24 2.59
N TYR A 130 7.71 -0.02 2.06
CA TYR A 130 8.19 1.13 2.81
C TYR A 130 7.30 1.46 4.02
N LEU A 131 5.98 1.34 3.89
CA LEU A 131 5.02 1.59 4.97
C LEU A 131 5.09 0.50 6.05
N CYS A 132 5.30 -0.75 5.66
CA CYS A 132 5.34 -1.89 6.57
C CYS A 132 6.73 -2.14 7.17
N ARG A 133 7.80 -1.49 6.67
CA ARG A 133 9.16 -1.77 7.14
C ARG A 133 9.41 -1.15 8.52
N PRO A 134 9.93 -1.90 9.50
CA PRO A 134 10.36 -1.33 10.78
C PRO A 134 11.41 -0.26 10.55
N ARG A 135 11.16 0.93 11.09
CA ARG A 135 12.16 2.00 11.15
C ARG A 135 12.86 1.95 12.49
N ASP A 136 14.15 2.25 12.47
CA ASP A 136 14.98 2.33 13.68
C ASP A 136 14.54 3.43 14.67
N ALA A 137 13.61 4.29 14.27
CA ALA A 137 13.02 5.31 15.13
C ALA A 137 12.04 4.70 16.16
N PRO A 138 12.17 5.02 17.47
CA PRO A 138 11.36 4.42 18.53
C PRO A 138 9.85 4.66 18.37
N GLU A 139 9.45 5.80 17.78
CA GLU A 139 8.06 6.15 17.46
C GLU A 139 7.43 5.23 16.40
N PHE A 140 8.25 4.50 15.64
CA PHE A 140 7.78 3.60 14.60
C PHE A 140 7.65 2.15 15.08
N LYS A 141 8.36 1.75 16.14
CA LYS A 141 8.24 0.38 16.67
C LYS A 141 6.81 0.04 17.09
N SER A 142 6.03 1.01 17.58
CA SER A 142 4.60 0.80 17.90
C SER A 142 3.67 0.82 16.68
N ASN A 143 4.13 1.37 15.54
CA ASN A 143 3.27 1.68 14.39
C ASN A 143 3.55 0.83 13.14
N VAL A 144 4.63 0.05 13.14
CA VAL A 144 4.97 -0.90 12.06
C VAL A 144 4.12 -2.17 12.14
N VAL A 145 3.84 -2.62 13.36
CA VAL A 145 2.99 -3.76 13.70
C VAL A 145 1.59 -3.68 13.06
N PRO A 146 0.83 -2.56 13.15
CA PRO A 146 -0.54 -2.52 12.62
C PRO A 146 -0.65 -2.65 11.10
N PHE A 147 0.33 -2.21 10.32
CA PHE A 147 0.19 -2.22 8.85
C PHE A 147 0.39 -3.60 8.25
N ALA A 148 1.45 -4.32 8.65
CA ALA A 148 1.63 -5.70 8.25
C ALA A 148 0.45 -6.56 8.74
N GLU A 149 -0.08 -6.29 9.94
CA GLU A 149 -1.27 -6.96 10.46
C GLU A 149 -2.52 -6.77 9.58
N ILE A 150 -2.78 -5.54 9.10
CA ILE A 150 -3.94 -5.28 8.21
C ILE A 150 -3.89 -6.16 6.97
N ILE A 151 -2.70 -6.34 6.38
CA ILE A 151 -2.48 -7.13 5.17
C ILE A 151 -2.60 -8.63 5.50
N MET A 152 -1.92 -9.08 6.55
CA MET A 152 -1.93 -10.48 6.99
C MET A 152 -3.30 -10.95 7.52
N LYS A 153 -4.21 -10.02 7.85
CA LYS A 153 -5.55 -10.34 8.33
C LYS A 153 -6.45 -10.96 7.26
N GLU A 154 -6.24 -10.61 5.99
CA GLU A 154 -7.05 -11.11 4.88
C GLU A 154 -6.23 -12.07 4.03
N GLU A 155 -6.54 -13.36 4.13
CA GLU A 155 -5.83 -14.43 3.40
C GLU A 155 -5.83 -14.18 1.88
N SER A 156 -6.91 -13.60 1.36
CA SER A 156 -7.05 -13.22 -0.05
C SER A 156 -5.97 -12.25 -0.52
N ASP A 157 -5.48 -11.35 0.33
CA ASP A 157 -4.46 -10.38 -0.03
C ASP A 157 -3.10 -11.07 -0.22
N ILE A 158 -2.78 -12.02 0.66
CA ILE A 158 -1.55 -12.82 0.56
C ILE A 158 -1.60 -13.72 -0.67
N HIS A 159 -2.74 -14.37 -0.93
CA HIS A 159 -2.94 -15.16 -2.15
C HIS A 159 -2.80 -14.31 -3.41
N ALA A 160 -3.33 -13.09 -3.42
CA ALA A 160 -3.16 -12.16 -4.53
C ALA A 160 -1.68 -11.81 -4.76
N LEU A 161 -0.92 -11.50 -3.70
CA LEU A 161 0.51 -11.22 -3.82
C LEU A 161 1.30 -12.45 -4.33
N LEU A 162 0.99 -13.65 -3.84
CA LEU A 162 1.62 -14.89 -4.31
C LEU A 162 1.26 -15.19 -5.78
N HIS A 163 0.02 -14.92 -6.16
CA HIS A 163 -0.43 -15.10 -7.53
C HIS A 163 0.26 -14.10 -8.47
N LEU A 164 0.40 -12.83 -8.06
CA LEU A 164 1.17 -11.82 -8.80
C LEU A 164 2.61 -12.27 -9.05
N LEU A 165 3.24 -12.88 -8.03
CA LEU A 165 4.59 -13.44 -8.14
C LEU A 165 4.69 -14.56 -9.17
N SER A 166 3.63 -15.35 -9.33
CA SER A 166 3.57 -16.46 -10.28
C SER A 166 3.32 -16.01 -11.72
N LEU A 167 2.51 -14.97 -11.91
CA LEU A 167 2.11 -14.45 -13.23
C LEU A 167 3.19 -13.55 -13.84
N ASN A 168 3.84 -12.71 -13.04
CA ASN A 168 4.75 -11.71 -13.57
C ASN A 168 6.14 -12.30 -13.89
N HIS A 169 6.65 -12.00 -15.09
CA HIS A 169 8.00 -12.37 -15.52
C HIS A 169 9.04 -11.25 -15.32
N ASP A 170 8.61 -10.05 -14.96
CA ASP A 170 9.50 -8.93 -14.68
C ASP A 170 10.36 -9.21 -13.44
N LEU A 171 11.69 -9.14 -13.59
CA LEU A 171 12.63 -9.51 -12.54
C LEU A 171 12.60 -8.53 -11.37
N GLU A 172 12.43 -7.23 -11.64
CA GLU A 172 12.46 -6.20 -10.61
C GLU A 172 11.21 -6.28 -9.72
N LEU A 173 10.02 -6.40 -10.33
CA LEU A 173 8.77 -6.58 -9.63
C LEU A 173 8.79 -7.83 -8.76
N ARG A 174 9.22 -8.98 -9.31
CA ARG A 174 9.35 -10.22 -8.54
C ARG A 174 10.29 -10.07 -7.35
N HIS A 175 11.44 -9.43 -7.56
CA HIS A 175 12.40 -9.22 -6.48
C HIS A 175 11.83 -8.32 -5.38
N GLN A 176 11.18 -7.21 -5.73
CA GLN A 176 10.53 -6.34 -4.73
C GLN A 176 9.37 -7.02 -4.01
N LEU A 177 8.59 -7.83 -4.72
CA LEU A 177 7.50 -8.60 -4.14
C LEU A 177 8.00 -9.66 -3.16
N LEU A 178 9.11 -10.34 -3.48
CA LEU A 178 9.76 -11.27 -2.56
C LEU A 178 10.26 -10.59 -1.29
N LEU A 179 10.93 -9.43 -1.42
CA LEU A 179 11.35 -8.64 -0.25
C LEU A 179 10.17 -8.21 0.62
N PHE A 180 9.04 -7.88 -0.01
CA PHE A 180 7.83 -7.52 0.70
C PHE A 180 7.19 -8.71 1.42
N LEU A 181 7.13 -9.87 0.77
CA LEU A 181 6.65 -11.10 1.39
C LEU A 181 7.55 -11.56 2.55
N GLU A 182 8.87 -11.47 2.38
CA GLU A 182 9.85 -11.75 3.45
C GLU A 182 9.60 -10.87 4.68
N LEU A 183 9.37 -9.56 4.47
CA LEU A 183 9.02 -8.64 5.55
C LEU A 183 7.72 -9.05 6.29
N LEU A 184 6.70 -9.52 5.56
CA LEU A 184 5.45 -9.98 6.17
C LEU A 184 5.64 -11.28 6.97
N LEU A 185 6.50 -12.18 6.50
CA LEU A 185 6.84 -13.41 7.21
C LEU A 185 7.67 -13.14 8.48
N ASP A 186 8.63 -12.22 8.41
CA ASP A 186 9.41 -11.77 9.57
C ASP A 186 8.49 -11.17 10.64
N TYR A 187 7.48 -10.40 10.21
CA TYR A 187 6.46 -9.86 11.10
C TYR A 187 5.63 -10.96 11.80
N ASP A 188 5.17 -11.96 11.04
CA ASP A 188 4.40 -13.07 11.62
C ASP A 188 5.25 -13.90 12.59
N ALA A 189 6.51 -14.18 12.24
CA ALA A 189 7.46 -14.84 13.12
C ALA A 189 7.67 -14.06 14.43
N TYR A 190 7.84 -12.73 14.35
CA TYR A 190 7.94 -11.86 15.52
C TYR A 190 6.70 -11.95 16.42
N ARG A 191 5.50 -11.84 15.82
CA ARG A 191 4.22 -11.93 16.54
C ARG A 191 4.07 -13.25 17.28
N LEU A 192 4.46 -14.37 16.67
CA LEU A 192 4.43 -15.69 17.31
C LEU A 192 5.35 -15.77 18.53
N THR A 193 6.48 -15.06 18.53
CA THR A 193 7.40 -15.02 19.67
C THR A 193 6.91 -14.14 20.83
N GLU A 194 6.22 -13.02 20.56
CA GLU A 194 5.67 -12.16 21.62
C GLU A 194 4.53 -12.85 22.38
N VAL A 195 3.59 -13.50 21.68
CA VAL A 195 2.44 -14.18 22.31
C VAL A 195 2.89 -15.33 23.23
N GLY A 196 4.04 -15.95 22.96
CA GLY A 196 4.61 -17.00 23.81
C GLY A 196 5.30 -16.48 25.09
N SER A 197 5.46 -15.17 25.24
CA SER A 197 6.20 -14.54 26.34
C SER A 197 5.33 -13.86 27.40
N GLU A 198 3.99 -13.87 27.25
CA GLU A 198 3.09 -13.42 28.31
C GLU A 198 3.09 -14.46 29.46
N PRO A 199 3.57 -14.10 30.67
CA PRO A 199 3.54 -15.01 31.81
C PRO A 199 2.08 -15.28 32.21
N SER A 200 1.70 -16.55 32.12
CA SER A 200 0.38 -17.07 32.55
C SER A 200 0.17 -16.95 34.07
#